data_AF-A0A520UGT5-F1
#
_entry.id   AF-A0A520UGT5-F1
#
_cell.length_a   1.000
_cell.length_b   1.000
_cell.length_c   1.000
_cell.angle_alpha   90.00
_cell.angle_beta   90.00
_cell.angle_gamma   90.00
#
_symmetry.space_group_name_H-M   'P 1'
#
loop_
_entity.id
_entity.type
_entity.pdbx_description
1 polymer ?
#
loop_
_entity_poly.entity_id
_entity_poly.type
_entity_poly.pdbx_seq_one_letter_code
_entity_poly.pdbx_strand_id
1 'polypeptide(L)'
;MNVLVIGSGAREHAFCWKLSKSANISEIYVAPGNAGTTKVATNLNLDISDFKKIKECLLTYNITLMIVGPEIPLIEGLVDFVENDPEISHVLTVGPSKKGALLEGSKDFSKEFMHKHNIPTASYKTFDRKSISDGLAHLENIKPPYVLKADGPAAGKGVVILSDLNSAKDELTNMLLNDKFGSSGH
;
A
#
# COMPACT_ATOMS: atom_id res chain seq x y z
N MET A 1 22.79 9.69 -12.92
CA MET A 1 21.36 9.89 -12.55
C MET A 1 21.24 9.91 -11.03
N ASN A 2 20.50 10.85 -10.44
CA ASN A 2 20.22 10.84 -9.00
C ASN A 2 18.87 10.18 -8.74
N VAL A 3 18.84 9.23 -7.82
CA VAL A 3 17.66 8.40 -7.53
C VAL A 3 17.22 8.60 -6.09
N LEU A 4 15.91 8.76 -5.87
CA LEU A 4 15.29 8.73 -4.55
C LEU A 4 14.50 7.44 -4.37
N VAL A 5 14.78 6.69 -3.30
CA VAL A 5 13.99 5.53 -2.88
C VAL A 5 13.16 5.92 -1.66
N ILE A 6 11.85 5.73 -1.72
CA ILE A 6 10.94 5.99 -0.60
C ILE A 6 10.77 4.71 0.21
N GLY A 7 10.98 4.79 1.53
CA GLY A 7 10.80 3.74 2.52
C GLY A 7 12.05 3.48 3.39
N SER A 8 11.93 2.52 4.30
CA SER A 8 12.92 2.26 5.36
C SER A 8 13.12 0.77 5.67
N GLY A 9 12.51 -0.12 4.89
CA GLY A 9 12.57 -1.56 5.11
C GLY A 9 13.72 -2.26 4.40
N ALA A 10 13.72 -3.59 4.48
CA ALA A 10 14.67 -4.44 3.76
C ALA A 10 14.46 -4.40 2.24
N ARG A 11 13.22 -4.18 1.78
CA ARG A 11 12.88 -4.01 0.36
C ARG A 11 13.61 -2.81 -0.23
N GLU A 12 13.55 -1.66 0.43
CA GLU A 12 14.22 -0.45 -0.04
C GLU A 12 15.75 -0.59 0.04
N HIS A 13 16.27 -1.29 1.05
CA HIS A 13 17.69 -1.64 1.07
C HIS A 13 18.09 -2.53 -0.12
N ALA A 14 17.29 -3.52 -0.48
CA ALA A 14 17.54 -4.35 -1.66
C ALA A 14 17.52 -3.53 -2.96
N PHE A 15 16.61 -2.56 -3.07
CA PHE A 15 16.61 -1.61 -4.19
C PHE A 15 17.90 -0.79 -4.24
N CYS A 16 18.26 -0.10 -3.15
CA CYS A 16 19.49 0.68 -3.08
C CYS A 16 20.74 -0.16 -3.40
N TRP A 17 20.83 -1.38 -2.85
CA TRP A 17 21.92 -2.31 -3.13
C TRP A 17 22.00 -2.71 -4.60
N LYS A 18 20.87 -2.87 -5.28
CA LYS A 18 20.86 -3.23 -6.71
C LYS A 18 21.19 -2.02 -7.57
N LEU A 19 20.67 -0.85 -7.22
CA LEU A 19 20.92 0.42 -7.90
C LEU A 19 22.38 0.83 -7.83
N SER A 20 23.06 0.59 -6.70
CA SER A 20 24.48 0.96 -6.52
C SER A 20 25.44 0.20 -7.46
N LYS A 21 24.95 -0.84 -8.14
CA LYS A 21 25.69 -1.60 -9.16
C LYS A 21 25.53 -1.05 -10.57
N SER A 22 24.71 -0.03 -10.78
CA SER A 22 24.43 0.56 -12.09
C SER A 22 25.42 1.66 -12.43
N ALA A 23 26.06 1.58 -13.59
CA ALA A 23 26.96 2.64 -14.08
C ALA A 23 26.22 3.95 -14.44
N ASN A 24 24.90 3.91 -14.59
CA ASN A 24 24.09 5.09 -14.94
C ASN A 24 23.65 5.91 -13.72
N ILE A 25 23.85 5.38 -12.50
CA ILE A 25 23.45 6.01 -11.25
C ILE A 25 24.65 6.73 -10.65
N SER A 26 24.44 8.00 -10.29
CA SER A 26 25.45 8.87 -9.71
C SER A 26 25.33 8.86 -8.19
N GLU A 27 24.14 9.21 -7.69
CA GLU A 27 23.84 9.27 -6.27
C GLU A 27 22.52 8.55 -5.96
N ILE A 28 22.47 7.87 -4.82
CA ILE A 28 21.27 7.19 -4.30
C ILE A 28 20.90 7.83 -2.97
N TYR A 29 19.68 8.34 -2.90
CA TYR A 29 19.06 8.85 -1.70
C TYR A 29 17.94 7.91 -1.27
N VAL A 30 17.74 7.78 0.04
CA VAL A 30 16.64 6.98 0.58
C VAL A 30 15.96 7.71 1.74
N ALA A 31 14.65 7.64 1.80
CA ALA A 31 13.84 8.41 2.72
C ALA A 31 12.81 7.55 3.47
N PRO A 32 12.92 7.35 4.80
CA PRO A 32 14.02 7.77 5.66
C PRO A 32 15.24 6.82 5.63
N GLY A 33 15.12 5.65 4.99
CA GLY A 33 16.14 4.61 5.04
C GLY A 33 16.28 3.97 6.43
N ASN A 34 17.35 3.22 6.61
CA ASN A 34 17.73 2.55 7.86
C ASN A 34 19.25 2.45 8.01
N ALA A 35 19.75 1.85 9.10
CA ALA A 35 21.19 1.69 9.33
C ALA A 35 21.92 0.81 8.29
N GLY A 36 21.19 -0.02 7.54
CA GLY A 36 21.73 -0.82 6.44
C GLY A 36 21.91 0.01 5.16
N THR A 37 20.95 0.86 4.83
CA THR A 37 20.97 1.66 3.60
C THR A 37 22.09 2.69 3.58
N THR A 38 22.55 3.18 4.74
CA THR A 38 23.69 4.12 4.84
C THR A 38 25.00 3.56 4.25
N LYS A 39 25.09 2.24 4.06
CA LYS A 39 26.24 1.59 3.44
C LYS A 39 26.27 1.73 1.92
N VAL A 40 25.15 2.08 1.29
CA VAL A 40 24.96 2.07 -0.17
C VAL A 40 24.18 3.29 -0.71
N ALA A 41 23.69 4.16 0.17
CA ALA A 41 22.86 5.33 -0.15
C ALA A 41 22.96 6.37 0.97
N THR A 42 22.53 7.60 0.69
CA THR A 42 22.38 8.69 1.67
C THR A 42 20.97 8.69 2.24
N ASN A 43 20.84 8.47 3.55
CA ASN A 43 19.55 8.56 4.22
C ASN A 43 19.13 10.03 4.40
N LEU A 44 17.90 10.35 4.03
CA LEU A 44 17.27 11.66 4.22
C LEU A 44 16.22 11.56 5.31
N ASN A 45 16.36 12.33 6.38
CA ASN A 45 15.39 12.32 7.48
C ASN A 45 14.11 13.09 7.08
N LEU A 46 13.16 12.40 6.46
CA LEU A 46 11.86 12.97 6.07
C LEU A 46 10.73 11.96 6.28
N ASP A 47 9.55 12.49 6.57
CA ASP A 47 8.31 11.71 6.61
C ASP A 47 7.81 11.45 5.19
N ILE A 48 7.59 10.19 4.86
CA ILE A 48 7.15 9.76 3.53
C ILE A 48 5.69 10.09 3.22
N SER A 49 4.93 10.55 4.22
CA SER A 49 3.57 11.11 4.05
C SER A 49 3.59 12.62 3.75
N ASP A 50 4.72 13.31 3.96
CA ASP A 50 4.86 14.73 3.66
C ASP A 50 5.31 14.94 2.20
N PHE A 51 4.34 14.97 1.29
CA PHE A 51 4.60 15.12 -0.15
C PHE A 51 5.29 16.45 -0.48
N LYS A 52 5.09 17.51 0.33
CA LYS A 52 5.78 18.79 0.13
C LYS A 52 7.26 18.65 0.44
N LYS A 53 7.62 17.97 1.53
CA LYS A 53 9.03 17.67 1.86
C LYS A 53 9.67 16.76 0.82
N ILE A 54 8.92 15.83 0.26
CA ILE A 54 9.41 15.01 -0.86
C ILE A 54 9.72 15.91 -2.07
N LYS A 55 8.81 16.81 -2.47
CA LYS A 55 9.08 17.77 -3.56
C LYS A 55 10.33 18.60 -3.30
N GLU A 56 10.48 19.16 -2.10
CA GLU A 56 11.69 19.91 -1.71
C GLU A 56 12.96 19.06 -1.89
N CYS A 57 12.93 17.78 -1.53
CA CYS A 57 14.06 16.87 -1.73
C CYS A 57 14.32 16.56 -3.21
N LEU A 58 13.26 16.34 -4.00
CA LEU A 58 13.40 16.09 -5.43
C LEU A 58 14.14 17.25 -6.12
N LEU A 59 13.77 18.48 -5.78
CA LEU A 59 14.42 19.70 -6.30
C LEU A 59 15.84 19.87 -5.74
N THR A 60 16.01 19.78 -4.42
CA THR A 60 17.30 20.04 -3.75
C THR A 60 18.40 19.08 -4.21
N TYR A 61 18.06 17.80 -4.40
CA TYR A 61 19.02 16.77 -4.79
C TYR A 61 19.03 16.47 -6.28
N ASN A 62 18.34 17.27 -7.10
CA ASN A 62 18.19 17.08 -8.55
C ASN A 62 17.83 15.63 -8.91
N ILE A 63 16.84 15.07 -8.20
CA ILE A 63 16.38 13.70 -8.41
C ILE A 63 15.71 13.61 -9.78
N THR A 64 16.04 12.58 -10.55
CA THR A 64 15.44 12.34 -11.88
C THR A 64 14.65 11.03 -11.94
N LEU A 65 14.78 10.18 -10.91
CA LEU A 65 14.03 8.94 -10.75
C LEU A 65 13.64 8.77 -9.28
N MET A 66 12.35 8.59 -9.03
CA MET A 66 11.80 8.24 -7.71
C MET A 66 11.22 6.83 -7.76
N ILE A 67 11.62 5.97 -6.82
CA ILE A 67 11.10 4.61 -6.66
C ILE A 67 10.35 4.54 -5.33
N VAL A 68 9.07 4.20 -5.37
CA VAL A 68 8.24 4.11 -4.17
C VAL A 68 8.19 2.67 -3.69
N GLY A 69 8.78 2.43 -2.51
CA GLY A 69 8.81 1.10 -1.89
C GLY A 69 7.52 0.72 -1.16
N PRO A 70 7.08 1.49 -0.15
CA PRO A 70 5.88 1.18 0.63
C PRO A 70 4.59 1.51 -0.14
N GLU A 71 3.55 0.76 0.21
CA GLU A 71 2.22 0.82 -0.39
C GLU A 71 1.43 2.07 0.01
N ILE A 72 1.61 2.59 1.24
CA ILE A 72 0.79 3.69 1.76
C ILE A 72 0.96 4.98 0.93
N PRO A 73 2.18 5.48 0.61
CA PRO A 73 2.33 6.66 -0.23
C PRO A 73 1.74 6.48 -1.65
N LEU A 74 1.74 5.24 -2.19
CA LEU A 74 1.11 4.94 -3.46
C LEU A 74 -0.41 5.07 -3.39
N ILE A 75 -1.02 4.51 -2.34
CA ILE A 75 -2.46 4.60 -2.07
C ILE A 75 -2.88 6.06 -1.84
N GLU A 76 -2.02 6.85 -1.18
CA GLU A 76 -2.29 8.27 -0.91
C GLU A 76 -2.15 9.14 -2.16
N GLY A 77 -1.38 8.70 -3.16
CA GLY A 77 -1.25 9.32 -4.48
C GLY A 77 0.05 10.09 -4.69
N LEU A 78 1.16 9.61 -4.13
CA LEU A 78 2.47 10.24 -4.28
C LEU A 78 2.91 10.31 -5.76
N VAL A 79 2.59 9.29 -6.56
CA VAL A 79 2.93 9.27 -7.99
C VAL A 79 2.18 10.37 -8.73
N ASP A 80 0.87 10.46 -8.56
CA ASP A 80 0.03 11.51 -9.15
C ASP A 80 0.46 12.90 -8.69
N PHE A 81 0.87 13.03 -7.41
CA PHE A 81 1.40 14.29 -6.89
C PHE A 81 2.63 14.77 -7.66
N VAL A 82 3.58 13.87 -7.96
CA VAL A 82 4.77 14.22 -8.76
C VAL A 82 4.41 14.50 -10.22
N GLU A 83 3.59 13.63 -10.84
CA GLU A 83 3.24 13.75 -12.26
C GLU A 83 2.45 15.03 -12.59
N ASN A 84 1.61 15.52 -11.66
CA ASN A 84 0.79 16.70 -11.87
C ASN A 84 1.45 18.01 -11.41
N ASP A 85 2.62 17.95 -10.78
CA ASP A 85 3.31 19.16 -10.30
C ASP A 85 4.23 19.74 -11.40
N PRO A 86 4.10 21.03 -11.75
CA PRO A 86 4.82 21.62 -12.88
C PRO A 86 6.33 21.67 -12.67
N GLU A 87 6.83 21.68 -11.43
CA GLU A 87 8.27 21.80 -11.14
C GLU A 87 8.96 20.45 -11.12
N ILE A 88 8.24 19.36 -10.84
CA ILE A 88 8.81 18.01 -10.65
C ILE A 88 8.20 16.93 -11.56
N SER A 89 7.27 17.26 -12.46
CA SER A 89 6.68 16.33 -13.43
C SER A 89 7.69 15.68 -14.39
N HIS A 90 8.89 16.24 -14.50
CA HIS A 90 9.99 15.67 -15.26
C HIS A 90 10.70 14.49 -14.53
N VAL A 91 10.44 14.31 -13.22
CA VAL A 91 10.98 13.20 -12.43
C VAL A 91 10.25 11.92 -12.80
N LEU A 92 10.98 10.92 -13.26
CA LEU A 92 10.41 9.60 -13.55
C LEU A 92 9.99 8.91 -12.25
N THR A 93 8.82 8.29 -12.24
CA THR A 93 8.28 7.58 -11.07
C THR A 93 8.20 6.08 -11.34
N VAL A 94 8.54 5.28 -10.33
CA VAL A 94 8.30 3.82 -10.32
C VAL A 94 7.31 3.53 -9.21
N GLY A 95 6.06 3.35 -9.61
CA GLY A 95 4.91 3.10 -8.75
C GLY A 95 3.62 3.29 -9.56
N PRO A 96 2.50 2.66 -9.17
CA PRO A 96 1.21 2.95 -9.78
C PRO A 96 0.72 4.35 -9.40
N SER A 97 -0.15 4.92 -10.23
CA SER A 97 -1.01 6.04 -9.82
C SER A 97 -1.94 5.61 -8.68
N LYS A 98 -2.55 6.59 -8.00
CA LYS A 98 -3.54 6.40 -6.94
C LYS A 98 -4.67 5.47 -7.38
N LYS A 99 -5.14 5.65 -8.61
CA LYS A 99 -6.16 4.79 -9.21
C LYS A 99 -5.67 3.36 -9.39
N GLY A 100 -4.43 3.18 -9.85
CA GLY A 100 -3.81 1.85 -9.97
C GLY A 100 -3.58 1.19 -8.61
N ALA A 101 -3.20 1.97 -7.60
CA ALA A 101 -2.95 1.51 -6.23
C ALA A 101 -4.21 0.96 -5.55
N LEU A 102 -5.43 1.27 -6.05
CA LEU A 102 -6.68 0.69 -5.53
C LEU A 102 -6.73 -0.85 -5.64
N LEU A 103 -5.97 -1.45 -6.57
CA LEU A 103 -5.83 -2.92 -6.66
C LEU A 103 -5.17 -3.56 -5.43
N GLU A 104 -4.57 -2.75 -4.55
CA GLU A 104 -4.07 -3.19 -3.25
C GLU A 104 -4.75 -2.44 -2.10
N GLY A 105 -5.01 -1.15 -2.28
CA GLY A 105 -5.60 -0.27 -1.27
C GLY A 105 -7.07 -0.55 -0.94
N SER A 106 -7.82 -1.20 -1.84
CA SER A 106 -9.18 -1.70 -1.57
C SER A 106 -9.35 -3.11 -2.14
N LYS A 107 -9.56 -4.06 -1.23
CA LYS A 107 -9.81 -5.46 -1.61
C LYS A 107 -11.14 -5.57 -2.32
N ASP A 108 -12.17 -4.83 -1.91
CA ASP A 108 -13.46 -4.79 -2.56
C ASP A 108 -13.33 -4.33 -4.01
N PHE A 109 -12.66 -3.19 -4.25
CA PHE A 109 -12.37 -2.73 -5.61
C PHE A 109 -11.63 -3.78 -6.43
N SER A 110 -10.64 -4.45 -5.83
CA SER A 110 -9.87 -5.51 -6.49
C SER A 110 -10.73 -6.72 -6.85
N LYS A 111 -11.67 -7.09 -5.97
CA LYS A 111 -12.62 -8.18 -6.17
C LYS A 111 -13.62 -7.85 -7.28
N GLU A 112 -14.15 -6.63 -7.29
CA GLU A 112 -15.02 -6.14 -8.37
C GLU A 112 -14.28 -6.12 -9.70
N PHE A 113 -13.03 -5.64 -9.72
CA PHE A 113 -12.19 -5.61 -10.91
C PHE A 113 -11.99 -7.03 -11.47
N MET A 114 -11.63 -7.99 -10.62
CA MET A 114 -11.46 -9.38 -11.02
C MET A 114 -12.76 -9.97 -11.59
N HIS A 115 -13.91 -9.75 -10.95
CA HIS A 115 -15.20 -10.23 -11.44
C HIS A 115 -15.57 -9.61 -12.79
N LYS A 116 -15.46 -8.29 -12.92
CA LYS A 116 -15.74 -7.55 -14.16
C LYS A 116 -14.90 -8.03 -15.34
N HIS A 117 -13.66 -8.45 -15.09
CA HIS A 117 -12.71 -8.88 -16.13
C HIS A 117 -12.55 -10.41 -16.24
N ASN A 118 -13.42 -11.19 -15.59
CA ASN A 118 -13.35 -12.66 -15.59
C ASN A 118 -11.99 -13.22 -15.14
N ILE A 119 -11.33 -12.55 -14.19
CA ILE A 119 -10.08 -13.01 -13.58
C ILE A 119 -10.45 -14.00 -12.46
N PRO A 120 -9.93 -15.24 -12.49
CA PRO A 120 -10.25 -16.25 -11.47
C PRO A 120 -9.91 -15.77 -10.06
N THR A 121 -10.90 -15.83 -9.16
CA THR A 121 -10.76 -15.43 -7.76
C THR A 121 -11.79 -16.16 -6.90
N ALA A 122 -11.58 -16.23 -5.58
CA ALA A 122 -12.56 -16.85 -4.68
C ALA A 122 -13.93 -16.14 -4.77
N SER A 123 -15.03 -16.84 -4.53
CA SER A 123 -16.32 -16.16 -4.33
C SER A 123 -16.22 -15.19 -3.14
N TYR A 124 -16.90 -14.05 -3.21
CA TYR A 124 -16.88 -13.06 -2.13
C TYR A 124 -18.22 -12.33 -2.02
N LYS A 125 -18.41 -11.69 -0.86
CA LYS A 125 -19.42 -10.68 -0.64
C LYS A 125 -18.85 -9.67 0.35
N THR A 126 -19.20 -8.39 0.16
CA THR A 126 -18.69 -7.28 0.98
C THR A 126 -19.82 -6.77 1.87
N PHE A 127 -19.46 -6.39 3.08
CA PHE A 127 -20.38 -5.89 4.10
C PHE A 127 -19.73 -4.72 4.83
N ASP A 128 -20.56 -3.76 5.21
CA ASP A 128 -20.20 -2.58 5.98
C ASP A 128 -20.99 -2.56 7.29
N ARG A 129 -20.80 -1.50 8.09
CA ARG A 129 -21.54 -1.29 9.35
C ARG A 129 -23.06 -1.34 9.19
N LYS A 130 -23.58 -0.89 8.04
CA LYS A 130 -25.02 -0.80 7.77
C LYS A 130 -25.62 -2.16 7.38
N SER A 131 -24.78 -3.06 6.87
CA SER A 131 -25.15 -4.39 6.38
C SER A 131 -24.62 -5.54 7.24
N ILE A 132 -24.26 -5.27 8.50
CA ILE A 132 -23.78 -6.30 9.44
C ILE A 132 -24.75 -7.48 9.57
N SER A 133 -26.07 -7.22 9.63
CA SER A 133 -27.08 -8.28 9.69
C SER A 133 -27.02 -9.22 8.48
N ASP A 134 -26.84 -8.65 7.29
CA ASP A 134 -26.71 -9.42 6.05
C ASP A 134 -25.41 -10.21 6.01
N GLY A 135 -24.34 -9.66 6.59
CA GLY A 135 -23.05 -10.33 6.75
C GLY A 135 -23.13 -11.55 7.66
N LEU A 136 -23.78 -11.39 8.82
CA LEU A 136 -24.00 -12.49 9.77
C LEU A 136 -24.88 -13.59 9.16
N ALA A 137 -25.94 -13.23 8.43
CA ALA A 137 -26.79 -14.17 7.70
C ALA A 137 -26.02 -14.86 6.56
N HIS A 138 -25.13 -14.15 5.87
CA HIS A 138 -24.31 -14.75 4.82
C HIS A 138 -23.36 -15.82 5.37
N LEU A 139 -22.77 -15.61 6.55
CA LEU A 139 -21.90 -16.60 7.20
C LEU A 139 -22.63 -17.93 7.51
N GLU A 140 -23.92 -17.89 7.82
CA GLU A 140 -24.73 -19.10 8.03
C GLU A 140 -24.92 -19.93 6.76
N ASN A 141 -24.81 -19.30 5.59
CA ASN A 141 -25.06 -19.91 4.29
C ASN A 141 -23.79 -20.44 3.60
N ILE A 142 -22.61 -20.25 4.21
CA ILE A 142 -21.34 -20.74 3.68
C ILE A 142 -20.66 -21.70 4.67
N LYS A 143 -19.80 -22.57 4.13
CA LYS A 143 -19.07 -23.57 4.92
C LYS A 143 -17.66 -23.08 5.27
N PRO A 144 -17.08 -23.53 6.41
CA PRO A 144 -15.71 -23.22 6.77
C PRO A 144 -14.70 -23.80 5.74
N PRO A 145 -13.48 -23.23 5.66
CA PRO A 145 -12.99 -22.11 6.47
C PRO A 145 -13.57 -20.75 6.05
N TYR A 146 -13.97 -19.95 7.03
CA TYR A 146 -14.40 -18.56 6.85
C TYR A 146 -13.18 -17.67 6.72
N VAL A 147 -13.11 -16.88 5.65
CA VAL A 147 -12.00 -15.94 5.42
C VAL A 147 -12.54 -14.52 5.45
N LEU A 148 -12.28 -13.83 6.55
CA LEU A 148 -12.67 -12.43 6.74
C LEU A 148 -11.48 -11.53 6.42
N LYS A 149 -11.73 -10.45 5.67
CA LYS A 149 -10.69 -9.50 5.25
C LYS A 149 -11.18 -8.07 5.44
N ALA A 150 -10.38 -7.24 6.10
CA ALA A 150 -10.58 -5.80 6.13
C ALA A 150 -10.34 -5.23 4.73
N ASP A 151 -11.13 -4.25 4.28
CA ASP A 151 -10.99 -3.72 2.91
C ASP A 151 -9.64 -3.03 2.71
N GLY A 152 -9.37 -2.03 3.56
CA GLY A 152 -8.20 -1.17 3.48
C GLY A 152 -6.86 -1.82 3.87
N PRO A 153 -5.77 -1.05 3.80
CA PRO A 153 -4.43 -1.50 4.16
C PRO A 153 -4.28 -1.63 5.70
N ALA A 154 -4.57 -2.81 6.22
CA ALA A 154 -4.45 -3.13 7.65
C ALA A 154 -3.04 -3.64 8.04
N ALA A 155 -1.98 -3.05 7.49
CA ALA A 155 -0.57 -3.43 7.73
C ALA A 155 -0.28 -4.94 7.61
N GLY A 156 -0.93 -5.61 6.66
CA GLY A 156 -0.81 -7.07 6.45
C GLY A 156 -1.50 -7.95 7.51
N LYS A 157 -2.21 -7.37 8.48
CA LYS A 157 -2.87 -8.08 9.59
C LYS A 157 -4.39 -8.18 9.47
N GLY A 158 -4.97 -7.58 8.42
CA GLY A 158 -6.42 -7.53 8.21
C GLY A 158 -7.03 -8.78 7.60
N VAL A 159 -6.43 -9.96 7.74
CA VAL A 159 -6.97 -11.24 7.22
C VAL A 159 -7.06 -12.24 8.34
N VAL A 160 -8.25 -12.81 8.53
CA VAL A 160 -8.53 -13.78 9.59
C VAL A 160 -9.20 -15.02 8.99
N ILE A 161 -8.71 -16.21 9.35
CA ILE A 161 -9.23 -17.49 8.87
C ILE A 161 -9.78 -18.25 10.06
N LEU A 162 -11.06 -18.64 9.99
CA LEU A 162 -11.82 -19.21 11.10
C LEU A 162 -12.50 -20.50 10.66
N SER A 163 -12.50 -21.51 11.52
CA SER A 163 -13.16 -22.80 11.26
C SER A 163 -14.54 -22.91 11.89
N ASP A 164 -14.86 -22.03 12.84
CA ASP A 164 -16.12 -22.02 13.59
C ASP A 164 -16.99 -20.81 13.21
N LEU A 165 -18.30 -21.05 13.08
CA LEU A 165 -19.28 -20.06 12.64
C LEU A 165 -19.46 -18.94 13.68
N ASN A 166 -19.52 -19.29 14.98
CA ASN A 166 -19.70 -18.28 16.03
C ASN A 166 -18.49 -17.36 16.10
N SER A 167 -17.29 -17.94 16.06
CA SER A 167 -16.03 -17.19 15.98
C SER A 167 -16.00 -16.24 14.76
N ALA A 168 -16.51 -16.69 13.60
CA ALA A 168 -16.61 -15.85 12.40
C ALA A 168 -17.59 -14.68 12.54
N LYS A 169 -18.74 -14.91 13.17
CA LYS A 169 -19.73 -13.86 13.46
C LYS A 169 -19.18 -12.82 14.43
N ASP A 170 -18.51 -13.26 15.48
CA ASP A 170 -17.89 -12.38 16.48
C ASP A 170 -16.78 -11.53 15.83
N GLU A 171 -15.94 -12.17 15.01
CA GLU A 171 -14.87 -11.47 14.30
C GLU A 171 -15.43 -10.44 13.30
N LEU A 172 -16.45 -10.79 12.51
CA LEU A 172 -17.10 -9.85 11.58
C LEU A 172 -17.69 -8.65 12.32
N THR A 173 -18.36 -8.88 13.44
CA THR A 173 -18.88 -7.83 14.33
C THR A 173 -17.75 -6.92 14.83
N ASN A 174 -16.65 -7.52 15.28
CA ASN A 174 -15.48 -6.77 15.78
C ASN A 174 -14.81 -5.93 14.70
N MET A 175 -14.73 -6.46 13.49
CA MET A 175 -14.14 -5.75 12.35
C MET A 175 -14.95 -4.51 11.97
N LEU A 176 -16.28 -4.63 11.90
CA LEU A 176 -17.14 -3.57 11.39
C LEU A 176 -17.61 -2.59 12.48
N LEU A 177 -18.01 -3.07 13.66
CA LEU A 177 -18.59 -2.22 14.70
C LEU A 177 -17.59 -1.75 15.76
N ASN A 178 -16.56 -2.56 16.05
CA ASN A 178 -15.60 -2.28 17.13
C ASN A 178 -14.26 -1.73 16.63
N ASP A 179 -14.21 -1.26 15.37
CA ASP A 179 -13.05 -0.59 14.77
C ASP A 179 -11.73 -1.36 14.93
N LYS A 180 -11.77 -2.69 14.93
CA LYS A 180 -10.57 -3.54 15.14
C LYS A 180 -9.41 -3.17 14.20
N PHE A 181 -9.73 -2.75 12.98
CA PHE A 181 -8.77 -2.32 11.96
C PHE A 181 -8.85 -0.82 11.64
N GLY A 182 -9.50 -0.03 12.50
CA GLY A 182 -9.71 1.41 12.30
C GLY A 182 -10.32 1.73 10.94
N SER A 183 -9.78 2.74 10.26
CA SER A 183 -10.21 3.14 8.92
C SER A 183 -10.01 2.07 7.84
N SER A 184 -9.37 0.93 8.10
CA SER A 184 -9.28 -0.17 7.13
C SER A 184 -10.46 -1.15 7.21
N GLY A 185 -11.25 -1.13 8.28
CA GLY A 185 -12.39 -2.05 8.50
C GLY A 185 -13.75 -1.49 8.09
N HIS A 186 -13.79 -0.54 7.14
CA HIS A 186 -15.02 0.09 6.66
C HIS A 186 -15.78 -0.78 5.68
#